data_AF-A0A7J9Q3D2-F1
#
_entry.id   AF-A0A7J9Q3D2-F1
#
_cell.length_a   1.000
_cell.length_b   1.000
_cell.length_c   1.000
_cell.angle_alpha   90.00
_cell.angle_beta   90.00
_cell.angle_gamma   90.00
#
_symmetry.space_group_name_H-M   'P 1'
#
loop_
_entity.id
_entity.type
_entity.pdbx_description
1 polymer ?
#
loop_
_entity_poly.entity_id
_entity_poly.type
_entity_poly.pdbx_seq_one_letter_code
_entity_poly.pdbx_strand_id
1 'polypeptide(L)'
;MEVLLNCGTSFIYHAVLVCSTIQPPVDNPVIPMDDPTLDILLAAIGNPTRRRILRKLVKETHYPLQLSKELSVSQQSIMKHLKVLEESDLVSSIFVDSDSGPPRKWYVATKRFTLVIDLSPELFNEELRFHEKEEAIEAESDSQSLINAENLRQKLGEFMAHMETMSMRLGELSRERDEILSRKEYVMHYANDIIDTLCEDYDERKVLRYIVAEDDITLESMSEVLDMRESEIERIMKNLERKGLLMLTR
;
A
#
# COMPACT_ATOMS: atom_id res chain seq x y z
N MET A 1 -54.07 25.08 -14.61
CA MET A 1 -52.85 25.88 -14.85
C MET A 1 -51.94 25.63 -13.66
N GLU A 2 -51.24 24.51 -13.59
CA GLU A 2 -49.92 24.30 -14.25
C GLU A 2 -48.97 25.47 -14.04
N VAL A 3 -47.93 25.26 -13.21
CA VAL A 3 -46.53 25.27 -13.67
C VAL A 3 -45.75 24.24 -12.83
N LEU A 4 -45.26 23.21 -13.50
CA LEU A 4 -44.18 22.31 -13.09
C LEU A 4 -42.85 23.07 -13.16
N LEU A 5 -41.98 22.89 -12.17
CA LEU A 5 -40.53 23.01 -12.35
C LEU A 5 -39.83 21.86 -11.62
N ASN A 6 -39.11 21.12 -12.45
CA ASN A 6 -38.35 19.90 -12.23
C ASN A 6 -36.92 20.22 -11.77
N CYS A 7 -36.22 19.17 -11.32
CA CYS A 7 -34.76 19.02 -11.17
C CYS A 7 -34.14 19.81 -10.01
N GLY A 8 -33.23 19.24 -9.22
CA GLY A 8 -32.46 18.01 -9.34
C GLY A 8 -31.18 18.21 -8.52
N THR A 9 -30.59 17.13 -8.01
CA THR A 9 -29.19 17.06 -7.53
C THR A 9 -28.78 18.10 -6.48
N SER A 10 -29.02 17.86 -5.18
CA SER A 10 -28.25 18.59 -4.14
C SER A 10 -28.16 17.94 -2.75
N PHE A 11 -28.76 16.78 -2.48
CA PHE A 11 -28.88 16.28 -1.09
C PHE A 11 -28.07 15.01 -0.76
N ILE A 12 -27.04 14.68 -1.57
CA ILE A 12 -26.11 13.56 -1.26
C ILE A 12 -24.86 14.05 -0.49
N TYR A 13 -24.65 15.36 -0.33
CA TYR A 13 -23.37 15.92 0.15
C TYR A 13 -23.22 16.15 1.67
N HIS A 14 -24.07 15.59 2.53
CA HIS A 14 -24.02 15.94 3.97
C HIS A 14 -23.89 14.80 4.98
N ALA A 15 -23.53 13.59 4.54
CA ALA A 15 -23.22 12.48 5.44
C ALA A 15 -21.71 12.21 5.66
N VAL A 16 -20.82 13.14 5.28
CA VAL A 16 -19.34 12.99 5.40
C VAL A 16 -18.78 13.62 6.69
N LEU A 17 -19.59 14.22 7.56
CA LEU A 17 -19.10 15.10 8.63
C LEU A 17 -19.46 14.66 10.05
N VAL A 18 -19.19 13.40 10.41
CA VAL A 18 -18.95 13.01 11.82
C VAL A 18 -17.88 11.92 11.92
N CYS A 19 -16.74 12.11 11.25
CA CYS A 19 -15.48 11.46 11.60
C CYS A 19 -14.28 12.29 11.11
N SER A 20 -14.37 13.61 11.25
CA SER A 20 -13.35 14.54 10.76
C SER A 20 -12.54 15.13 11.92
N THR A 21 -11.69 14.32 12.56
CA THR A 21 -10.49 14.79 13.26
C THR A 21 -9.39 13.74 13.28
N ILE A 22 -9.07 13.15 12.13
CA ILE A 22 -7.72 12.63 11.86
C ILE A 22 -7.43 13.05 10.42
N GLN A 23 -6.68 14.15 10.26
CA GLN A 23 -6.14 14.51 8.96
C GLN A 23 -5.19 13.36 8.56
N PRO A 24 -5.40 12.66 7.42
CA PRO A 24 -4.42 11.67 6.96
C PRO A 24 -3.06 12.36 6.76
N PRO A 25 -1.95 11.72 7.15
CA PRO A 25 -0.64 12.32 7.00
C PRO A 25 -0.25 12.36 5.51
N VAL A 26 -0.01 13.58 5.01
CA VAL A 26 0.64 13.95 3.73
C VAL A 26 0.48 12.88 2.64
N ASP A 27 -0.67 12.93 1.95
CA ASP A 27 -1.07 11.94 0.96
C ASP A 27 -0.06 11.87 -0.19
N ASN A 28 0.72 10.78 -0.22
CA ASN A 28 1.11 10.21 -1.50
C ASN A 28 -0.09 9.40 -2.00
N PRO A 29 -0.50 9.53 -3.27
CA PRO A 29 -1.76 8.97 -3.74
C PRO A 29 -1.78 7.46 -3.52
N VAL A 30 -2.80 7.00 -2.79
CA VAL A 30 -3.16 5.58 -2.75
C VAL A 30 -3.68 5.22 -4.14
N ILE A 31 -3.07 4.22 -4.72
CA ILE A 31 -3.38 3.77 -6.07
C ILE A 31 -4.67 2.94 -6.06
N PRO A 32 -5.63 3.16 -6.99
CA PRO A 32 -6.87 2.38 -7.08
C PRO A 32 -6.64 0.88 -7.29
N MET A 33 -7.64 0.06 -6.89
CA MET A 33 -7.57 -1.42 -6.88
C MET A 33 -7.18 -2.07 -8.22
N ASP A 34 -7.44 -1.44 -9.37
CA ASP A 34 -7.15 -1.97 -10.71
C ASP A 34 -5.90 -1.33 -11.38
N ASP A 35 -4.86 -0.99 -10.62
CA ASP A 35 -3.62 -0.48 -11.23
C ASP A 35 -2.72 -1.62 -11.76
N PRO A 36 -2.45 -1.68 -13.07
CA PRO A 36 -1.49 -2.64 -13.65
C PRO A 36 -0.09 -2.58 -13.01
N THR A 37 0.26 -1.49 -12.34
CA THR A 37 1.49 -1.33 -11.57
C THR A 37 1.59 -2.29 -10.40
N LEU A 38 0.48 -2.55 -9.68
CA LEU A 38 0.46 -3.46 -8.53
C LEU A 38 0.77 -4.90 -8.97
N ASP A 39 0.11 -5.36 -10.03
CA ASP A 39 0.32 -6.69 -10.62
C ASP A 39 1.77 -6.90 -11.06
N ILE A 40 2.35 -5.91 -11.74
CA ILE A 40 3.75 -5.95 -12.18
C ILE A 40 4.69 -6.08 -10.97
N LEU A 41 4.45 -5.29 -9.91
CA LEU A 41 5.25 -5.34 -8.69
C LEU A 41 5.11 -6.69 -7.98
N LEU A 42 3.90 -7.19 -7.79
CA LEU A 42 3.62 -8.49 -7.17
C LEU A 42 4.26 -9.64 -7.95
N ALA A 43 4.14 -9.64 -9.28
CA ALA A 43 4.80 -10.62 -10.13
C ALA A 43 6.33 -10.55 -9.98
N ALA A 44 6.91 -9.36 -9.91
CA ALA A 44 8.34 -9.17 -9.72
C ALA A 44 8.81 -9.62 -8.31
N ILE A 45 8.12 -9.29 -7.23
CA ILE A 45 8.56 -9.63 -5.87
C ILE A 45 8.10 -11.02 -5.39
N GLY A 46 7.17 -11.66 -6.11
CA GLY A 46 6.64 -12.99 -5.77
C GLY A 46 7.68 -14.11 -5.79
N ASN A 47 8.81 -13.92 -6.50
CA ASN A 47 9.89 -14.90 -6.51
C ASN A 47 10.91 -14.68 -5.37
N PRO A 48 11.22 -15.70 -4.56
CA PRO A 48 12.13 -15.56 -3.42
C PRO A 48 13.57 -15.20 -3.82
N THR A 49 14.05 -15.65 -4.99
CA THR A 49 15.38 -15.29 -5.49
C THR A 49 15.44 -13.82 -5.87
N ARG A 50 14.39 -13.27 -6.49
CA ARG A 50 14.29 -11.83 -6.77
C ARG A 50 14.31 -11.00 -5.48
N ARG A 51 13.59 -11.42 -4.43
CA ARG A 51 13.67 -10.78 -3.11
C ARG A 51 15.08 -10.86 -2.49
N ARG A 52 15.79 -11.98 -2.67
CA ARG A 52 17.19 -12.11 -2.22
C ARG A 52 18.14 -11.18 -2.96
N ILE A 53 17.95 -11.02 -4.27
CA ILE A 53 18.71 -10.06 -5.09
C ILE A 53 18.45 -8.63 -4.60
N LEU A 54 17.19 -8.22 -4.43
CA LEU A 54 16.84 -6.89 -3.92
C LEU A 54 17.46 -6.62 -2.55
N ARG A 55 17.44 -7.59 -1.62
CA ARG A 55 18.11 -7.47 -0.31
C ARG A 55 19.62 -7.22 -0.39
N LYS A 56 20.28 -7.66 -1.46
CA LYS A 56 21.71 -7.37 -1.71
C LYS A 56 21.87 -5.98 -2.31
N LEU A 57 21.07 -5.65 -3.31
CA LEU A 57 21.14 -4.38 -4.04
C LEU A 57 20.76 -3.15 -3.22
N VAL A 58 19.93 -3.30 -2.19
CA VAL A 58 19.61 -2.21 -1.23
C VAL A 58 20.80 -1.88 -0.32
N LYS A 59 21.71 -2.84 -0.09
CA LYS A 59 22.89 -2.64 0.78
C LYS A 59 24.08 -2.08 0.01
N GLU A 60 24.31 -2.60 -1.18
CA GLU A 60 25.43 -2.23 -2.04
C GLU A 60 25.09 -2.53 -3.51
N THR A 61 25.64 -1.77 -4.45
CA THR A 61 25.55 -2.12 -5.88
C THR A 61 26.33 -3.39 -6.17
N HIS A 62 25.81 -4.28 -7.01
CA HIS A 62 26.50 -5.53 -7.37
C HIS A 62 26.48 -5.78 -8.88
N TYR A 63 27.50 -6.48 -9.39
CA TYR A 63 27.46 -7.08 -10.73
C TYR A 63 26.99 -8.54 -10.70
N PRO A 64 26.48 -9.11 -11.82
CA PRO A 64 25.80 -10.42 -11.81
C PRO A 64 26.61 -11.59 -11.24
N LEU A 65 27.92 -11.62 -11.46
CA LEU A 65 28.79 -12.69 -10.97
C LEU A 65 28.99 -12.64 -9.44
N GLN A 66 29.00 -11.45 -8.81
CA GLN A 66 28.99 -11.35 -7.34
C GLN A 66 27.70 -11.95 -6.76
N LEU A 67 26.54 -11.51 -7.29
CA LEU A 67 25.24 -12.02 -6.87
C LEU A 67 25.14 -13.54 -7.06
N SER A 68 25.68 -14.06 -8.15
CA SER A 68 25.74 -15.51 -8.41
C SER A 68 26.48 -16.27 -7.32
N LYS A 69 27.66 -15.78 -6.92
CA LYS A 69 28.48 -16.39 -5.87
C LYS A 69 27.81 -16.29 -4.50
N GLU A 70 27.29 -15.11 -4.14
CA GLU A 70 26.71 -14.87 -2.82
C GLU A 70 25.36 -15.53 -2.61
N LEU A 71 24.57 -15.69 -3.68
CA LEU A 71 23.25 -16.31 -3.60
C LEU A 71 23.29 -17.81 -3.92
N SER A 72 24.43 -18.35 -4.35
CA SER A 72 24.61 -19.73 -4.83
C SER A 72 23.62 -20.07 -5.95
N VAL A 73 23.43 -19.14 -6.88
CA VAL A 73 22.53 -19.26 -8.03
C VAL A 73 23.35 -19.06 -9.30
N SER A 74 23.05 -19.80 -10.37
CA SER A 74 23.79 -19.67 -11.63
C SER A 74 23.75 -18.22 -12.15
N GLN A 75 24.85 -17.76 -12.74
CA GLN A 75 24.92 -16.41 -13.29
C GLN A 75 23.84 -16.15 -14.36
N GLN A 76 23.53 -17.14 -15.19
CA GLN A 76 22.45 -17.04 -16.19
C GLN A 76 21.08 -16.83 -15.53
N SER A 77 20.79 -17.55 -14.44
CA SER A 77 19.55 -17.36 -13.68
C SER A 77 19.51 -15.98 -13.01
N ILE A 78 20.62 -15.51 -12.44
CA ILE A 78 20.72 -14.15 -11.90
C ILE A 78 20.41 -13.11 -12.98
N MET A 79 20.98 -13.25 -14.18
CA MET A 79 20.71 -12.32 -15.28
C MET A 79 19.23 -12.32 -15.69
N LYS A 80 18.58 -13.48 -15.74
CA LYS A 80 17.13 -13.57 -16.01
C LYS A 80 16.31 -12.87 -14.92
N HIS A 81 16.66 -13.06 -13.65
CA HIS A 81 15.98 -12.38 -12.54
C HIS A 81 16.19 -10.87 -12.57
N LEU A 82 17.40 -10.41 -12.84
CA LEU A 82 17.72 -8.98 -12.95
C LEU A 82 16.97 -8.33 -14.11
N LYS A 83 16.81 -9.04 -15.24
CA LYS A 83 16.00 -8.55 -16.37
C LYS A 83 14.55 -8.27 -15.96
N VAL A 84 13.91 -9.21 -15.26
CA VAL A 84 12.53 -9.02 -14.75
C VAL A 84 12.44 -7.86 -13.76
N LEU A 85 13.44 -7.71 -12.89
CA LEU A 85 13.49 -6.60 -11.93
C LEU A 85 13.75 -5.23 -12.58
N GLU A 86 14.47 -5.22 -13.71
CA GLU A 86 14.73 -4.03 -14.53
C GLU A 86 13.48 -3.64 -15.33
N GLU A 87 12.78 -4.61 -15.91
CA GLU A 87 11.50 -4.42 -16.60
C GLU A 87 10.37 -3.92 -15.68
N SER A 88 10.48 -4.17 -14.36
CA SER A 88 9.51 -3.71 -13.35
C SER A 88 9.94 -2.42 -12.62
N ASP A 89 10.97 -1.73 -13.10
CA ASP A 89 11.56 -0.52 -12.50
C ASP A 89 12.05 -0.65 -11.04
N LEU A 90 12.20 -1.88 -10.54
CA LEU A 90 12.70 -2.12 -9.18
C LEU A 90 14.22 -1.95 -9.10
N VAL A 91 14.90 -2.20 -10.21
CA VAL A 91 16.35 -2.14 -10.33
C VAL A 91 16.73 -1.41 -11.62
N SER A 92 17.75 -0.57 -11.58
CA SER A 92 18.39 -0.01 -12.77
C SER A 92 19.81 -0.54 -12.92
N SER A 93 20.34 -0.40 -14.13
CA SER A 93 21.72 -0.75 -14.42
C SER A 93 22.57 0.44 -14.81
N ILE A 94 23.84 0.37 -14.40
CA ILE A 94 24.86 1.37 -14.69
C ILE A 94 26.10 0.66 -15.24
N PHE A 95 26.74 1.26 -16.24
CA PHE A 95 28.03 0.80 -16.72
C PHE A 95 29.13 1.51 -15.96
N VAL A 96 30.00 0.72 -15.33
CA VAL A 96 31.16 1.21 -14.60
C VAL A 96 32.39 0.73 -15.33
N ASP A 97 33.28 1.67 -15.66
CA ASP A 97 34.57 1.36 -16.26
C ASP A 97 35.37 0.43 -15.35
N SER A 98 36.16 -0.45 -15.96
CA SER A 98 37.00 -1.37 -15.21
C SER A 98 38.46 -1.11 -15.51
N ASP A 99 39.30 -1.14 -14.48
CA ASP A 99 40.76 -0.90 -14.59
C ASP A 99 41.46 -1.87 -15.55
N SER A 100 40.84 -3.01 -15.85
CA SER A 100 41.34 -4.00 -16.79
C SER A 100 40.18 -4.81 -17.38
N GLY A 101 39.64 -4.34 -18.51
CA GLY A 101 38.62 -5.05 -19.29
C GLY A 101 37.49 -4.16 -19.78
N PRO A 102 36.49 -4.75 -20.49
CA PRO A 102 35.31 -4.02 -20.93
C PRO A 102 34.47 -3.53 -19.74
N PRO A 103 33.74 -2.40 -19.88
CA PRO A 103 32.87 -1.86 -18.84
C PRO A 103 31.93 -2.93 -18.28
N ARG A 104 31.77 -2.93 -16.95
CA ARG A 104 30.92 -3.91 -16.26
C ARG A 104 29.55 -3.31 -16.01
N LYS A 105 28.51 -4.11 -16.24
CA LYS A 105 27.11 -3.76 -15.90
C LYS A 105 26.88 -4.05 -14.41
N TRP A 106 26.64 -3.00 -13.65
CA TRP A 106 26.25 -3.04 -12.24
C TRP A 106 24.77 -2.73 -12.10
N TYR A 107 24.19 -3.17 -10.99
CA TYR A 107 22.77 -3.01 -10.70
C TYR A 107 22.57 -2.28 -9.38
N VAL A 108 21.54 -1.44 -9.31
CA VAL A 108 21.15 -0.64 -8.13
C VAL A 108 19.63 -0.67 -7.96
N ALA A 109 19.15 -0.76 -6.72
CA ALA A 109 17.72 -0.63 -6.43
C ALA A 109 17.28 0.84 -6.55
N THR A 110 16.19 1.11 -7.26
CA THR A 110 15.79 2.48 -7.63
C THR A 110 14.44 2.93 -7.09
N LYS A 111 13.51 2.00 -6.84
CA LYS A 111 12.13 2.31 -6.44
C LYS A 111 11.98 2.30 -4.92
N ARG A 112 11.22 3.27 -4.38
CA ARG A 112 10.81 3.34 -2.97
C ARG A 112 9.30 3.24 -2.90
N PHE A 113 8.79 2.18 -2.29
CA PHE A 113 7.36 1.97 -2.12
C PHE A 113 7.08 1.16 -0.86
N THR A 114 5.87 1.30 -0.36
CA THR A 114 5.27 0.47 0.68
C THR A 114 4.08 -0.22 0.06
N LEU A 115 4.01 -1.54 0.23
CA LEU A 115 2.89 -2.37 -0.15
C LEU A 115 2.35 -3.05 1.11
N VAL A 116 1.09 -2.80 1.43
CA VAL A 116 0.36 -3.45 2.53
C VAL A 116 -0.74 -4.29 1.93
N ILE A 117 -0.84 -5.54 2.37
CA ILE A 117 -1.93 -6.45 2.01
C ILE A 117 -2.43 -7.08 3.32
N ASP A 118 -3.67 -6.77 3.69
CA ASP A 118 -4.35 -7.39 4.82
C ASP A 118 -5.39 -8.36 4.29
N LEU A 119 -5.36 -9.59 4.80
CA LEU A 119 -6.27 -10.66 4.41
C LEU A 119 -6.78 -11.39 5.65
N SER A 120 -8.09 -11.33 5.87
CA SER A 120 -8.83 -12.15 6.82
C SER A 120 -10.18 -12.56 6.21
N PRO A 121 -10.97 -13.47 6.83
CA PRO A 121 -12.29 -13.85 6.34
C PRO A 121 -13.25 -12.68 6.09
N GLU A 122 -13.09 -11.58 6.84
CA GLU A 122 -13.96 -10.40 6.78
C GLU A 122 -13.26 -9.15 6.21
N LEU A 123 -11.99 -9.26 5.82
CA LEU A 123 -11.19 -8.13 5.38
C LEU A 123 -10.29 -8.51 4.21
N PHE A 124 -10.37 -7.72 3.15
CA PHE A 124 -9.36 -7.66 2.11
C PHE A 124 -9.00 -6.21 1.88
N ASN A 125 -7.74 -5.86 2.13
CA ASN A 125 -7.23 -4.51 1.93
C ASN A 125 -5.90 -4.57 1.19
N GLU A 126 -5.74 -3.75 0.17
CA GLU A 126 -4.51 -3.62 -0.59
C GLU A 126 -4.16 -2.14 -0.74
N GLU A 127 -2.93 -1.79 -0.35
CA GLU A 127 -2.47 -0.41 -0.39
C GLU A 127 -1.05 -0.35 -0.94
N LEU A 128 -0.90 0.39 -2.04
CA LEU A 128 0.39 0.70 -2.64
C LEU A 128 0.67 2.20 -2.54
N ARG A 129 1.72 2.55 -1.79
CA ARG A 129 2.22 3.92 -1.67
C ARG A 129 3.62 4.02 -2.24
N PHE A 130 3.83 4.87 -3.24
CA PHE A 130 5.18 5.27 -3.63
C PHE A 130 5.74 6.27 -2.61
N HIS A 131 7.04 6.49 -2.62
CA HIS A 131 7.69 7.50 -1.78
C HIS A 131 8.58 8.33 -2.69
N GLU A 132 8.41 9.65 -2.65
CA GLU A 132 9.33 10.54 -3.34
C GLU A 132 10.72 10.45 -2.71
N LYS A 133 11.74 10.83 -3.49
CA LYS A 133 13.08 10.94 -2.97
C LYS A 133 13.11 12.15 -2.03
N GLU A 134 12.92 11.92 -0.74
CA GLU A 134 13.27 12.92 0.28
C GLU A 134 14.68 13.44 -0.03
N GLU A 135 14.82 14.78 -0.02
CA GLU A 135 16.12 15.43 -0.08
C GLU A 135 17.02 14.70 0.92
N ALA A 136 18.17 14.23 0.43
CA ALA A 136 19.11 13.54 1.30
C ALA A 136 19.29 14.42 2.53
N ILE A 137 19.09 13.86 3.73
CA ILE A 137 19.63 14.47 4.93
C ILE A 137 21.11 14.64 4.58
N GLU A 138 21.53 15.85 4.24
CA GLU A 138 22.92 16.18 4.08
C GLU A 138 23.49 15.86 5.45
N ALA A 139 24.10 14.69 5.57
CA ALA A 139 24.93 14.38 6.71
C ALA A 139 25.91 15.54 6.72
N GLU A 140 25.76 16.48 7.66
CA GLU A 140 26.61 17.65 7.79
C GLU A 140 28.03 17.16 7.58
N SER A 141 28.57 17.46 6.40
CA SER A 141 29.89 17.00 5.99
C SER A 141 30.87 17.93 6.67
N ASP A 142 30.90 17.85 8.00
CA ASP A 142 31.93 18.46 8.80
C ASP A 142 33.19 17.62 8.53
N SER A 143 33.84 17.95 7.42
CA SER A 143 35.01 17.27 6.85
C SER A 143 36.16 17.19 7.87
N GLN A 144 36.15 18.06 8.89
CA GLN A 144 37.05 18.02 10.05
C GLN A 144 36.81 16.83 11.00
N SER A 145 35.59 16.26 11.05
CA SER A 145 35.24 15.15 11.95
C SER A 145 35.61 13.76 11.41
N LEU A 146 36.05 13.67 10.14
CA LEU A 146 36.40 12.43 9.45
C LEU A 146 37.87 11.96 9.66
N ILE A 147 38.65 12.68 10.46
CA ILE A 147 40.11 12.44 10.61
C ILE A 147 40.44 11.50 11.79
N ASN A 148 39.49 11.25 12.71
CA ASN A 148 39.70 10.40 13.87
C ASN A 148 38.78 9.16 13.82
N ALA A 149 39.38 7.98 13.65
CA ALA A 149 38.67 6.70 13.64
C ALA A 149 37.82 6.48 14.90
N GLU A 150 38.21 7.05 16.04
CA GLU A 150 37.44 6.95 17.27
C GLU A 150 36.15 7.79 17.23
N ASN A 151 36.22 9.01 16.72
CA ASN A 151 35.03 9.86 16.54
C ASN A 151 34.05 9.23 15.54
N LEU A 152 34.56 8.59 14.49
CA LEU A 152 33.74 7.85 13.52
C LEU A 152 33.04 6.63 14.14
N ARG A 153 33.74 5.87 14.99
CA ARG A 153 33.14 4.75 15.72
C ARG A 153 32.04 5.21 16.66
N GLN A 154 32.27 6.31 17.38
CA GLN A 154 31.26 6.88 18.28
C GLN A 154 30.02 7.31 17.50
N LYS A 155 30.18 8.12 16.44
CA LYS A 155 29.05 8.54 15.58
C LYS A 155 28.31 7.35 14.98
N LEU A 156 29.01 6.31 14.54
CA LEU A 156 28.38 5.08 14.04
C LEU A 156 27.54 4.40 15.14
N GLY A 157 28.05 4.34 16.37
CA GLY A 157 27.30 3.83 17.53
C GLY A 157 26.03 4.63 17.82
N GLU A 158 26.10 5.95 17.76
CA GLU A 158 24.95 6.85 17.90
C GLU A 158 23.89 6.60 16.81
N PHE A 159 24.31 6.48 15.54
CA PHE A 159 23.40 6.15 14.45
C PHE A 159 22.76 4.77 14.61
N MET A 160 23.52 3.76 15.06
CA MET A 160 22.99 2.43 15.32
C MET A 160 21.92 2.46 16.42
N ALA A 161 22.14 3.20 17.50
CA ALA A 161 21.16 3.36 18.58
C ALA A 161 19.88 4.10 18.12
N HIS A 162 20.03 5.13 17.27
CA HIS A 162 18.88 5.81 16.67
C HIS A 162 18.09 4.87 15.74
N MET A 163 18.77 4.10 14.90
CA MET A 163 18.14 3.10 14.02
C MET A 163 17.41 2.01 14.79
N GLU A 164 17.98 1.53 15.90
CA GLU A 164 17.33 0.58 16.79
C GLU A 164 16.05 1.16 17.38
N THR A 165 16.10 2.41 17.86
CA THR A 165 14.94 3.14 18.38
C THR A 165 13.82 3.27 17.34
N MET A 166 14.17 3.65 16.11
CA MET A 166 13.20 3.74 15.01
C MET A 166 12.58 2.37 14.69
N SER A 167 13.40 1.31 14.69
CA SER A 167 12.93 -0.05 14.42
C SER A 167 11.98 -0.57 15.51
N MET A 168 12.27 -0.28 16.79
CA MET A 168 11.37 -0.61 17.89
C MET A 168 10.02 0.08 17.75
N ARG A 169 10.02 1.38 17.46
CA ARG A 169 8.78 2.16 17.27
C ARG A 169 7.94 1.65 16.10
N LEU A 170 8.57 1.27 14.98
CA LEU A 170 7.87 0.64 13.86
C LEU A 170 7.23 -0.70 14.28
N GLY A 171 7.91 -1.48 15.12
CA GLY A 171 7.38 -2.73 15.66
C GLY A 171 6.22 -2.54 16.66
N GLU A 172 6.20 -1.43 17.41
CA GLU A 172 5.07 -1.05 18.27
C GLU A 172 3.85 -0.66 17.44
N LEU A 173 4.03 0.23 16.46
CA LEU A 173 2.96 0.64 15.55
C LEU A 173 2.36 -0.53 14.77
N SER A 174 3.21 -1.48 14.34
CA SER A 174 2.74 -2.69 13.66
C SER A 174 1.84 -3.55 14.56
N ARG A 175 2.20 -3.70 15.85
CA ARG A 175 1.38 -4.43 16.83
C ARG A 175 0.06 -3.74 17.11
N GLU A 176 0.08 -2.42 17.30
CA GLU A 176 -1.14 -1.64 17.50
C GLU A 176 -2.09 -1.77 16.29
N ARG A 177 -1.54 -1.71 15.07
CA ARG A 177 -2.32 -1.95 13.85
C ARG A 177 -2.94 -3.35 13.84
N ASP A 178 -2.19 -4.38 14.16
CA ASP A 178 -2.70 -5.77 14.16
C ASP A 178 -3.83 -5.97 15.20
N GLU A 179 -3.74 -5.30 16.36
CA GLU A 179 -4.81 -5.28 17.38
C GLU A 179 -6.09 -4.60 16.86
N ILE A 180 -5.95 -3.47 16.18
CA ILE A 180 -7.07 -2.73 15.58
C ILE A 180 -7.72 -3.57 14.47
N LEU A 181 -6.93 -4.18 13.59
CA LEU A 181 -7.42 -5.06 12.52
C LEU A 181 -8.21 -6.25 13.08
N SER A 182 -7.70 -6.88 14.14
CA SER A 182 -8.39 -7.99 14.82
C SER A 182 -9.75 -7.54 15.39
N ARG A 183 -9.82 -6.32 15.94
CA ARG A 183 -11.07 -5.75 16.44
C ARG A 183 -12.04 -5.40 15.30
N LYS A 184 -11.53 -4.85 14.18
CA LYS A 184 -12.32 -4.57 12.98
C LYS A 184 -12.95 -5.86 12.47
N GLU A 185 -12.18 -6.94 12.34
CA GLU A 185 -12.67 -8.26 11.93
C GLU A 185 -13.79 -8.78 12.84
N TYR A 186 -13.63 -8.70 14.16
CA TYR A 186 -14.67 -9.12 15.11
C TYR A 186 -15.98 -8.35 14.92
N VAL A 187 -15.90 -7.02 14.75
CA VAL A 187 -17.09 -6.17 14.55
C VAL A 187 -17.74 -6.49 13.20
N MET A 188 -16.94 -6.68 12.15
CA MET A 188 -17.41 -7.03 10.81
C MET A 188 -18.15 -8.37 10.79
N HIS A 189 -17.57 -9.41 11.39
CA HIS A 189 -18.24 -10.71 11.51
C HIS A 189 -19.60 -10.58 12.19
N TYR A 190 -19.65 -9.86 13.32
CA TYR A 190 -20.90 -9.67 14.05
C TYR A 190 -21.92 -8.85 13.24
N ALA A 191 -21.47 -7.84 12.50
CA ALA A 191 -22.34 -7.07 11.60
C ALA A 191 -22.90 -7.96 10.48
N ASN A 192 -22.07 -8.83 9.89
CA ASN A 192 -22.49 -9.76 8.84
C ASN A 192 -23.53 -10.77 9.35
N ASP A 193 -23.39 -11.29 10.57
CA ASP A 193 -24.40 -12.14 11.22
C ASP A 193 -25.74 -11.41 11.40
N ILE A 194 -25.69 -10.14 11.81
CA ILE A 194 -26.89 -9.30 11.93
C ILE A 194 -27.53 -9.07 10.56
N ILE A 195 -26.73 -8.74 9.53
CA ILE A 195 -27.22 -8.52 8.17
C ILE A 195 -27.93 -9.77 7.64
N ASP A 196 -27.33 -10.95 7.82
CA ASP A 196 -27.92 -12.23 7.42
C ASP A 196 -29.23 -12.54 8.15
N THR A 197 -29.39 -12.03 9.38
CA THR A 197 -30.63 -12.18 10.15
C THR A 197 -31.71 -11.18 9.71
N LEU A 198 -31.33 -9.95 9.36
CA LEU A 198 -32.27 -8.85 9.09
C LEU A 198 -32.68 -8.74 7.61
N CYS A 199 -31.88 -9.28 6.69
CA CYS A 199 -32.08 -9.15 5.25
C CYS A 199 -32.22 -10.53 4.59
N GLU A 200 -33.41 -10.84 4.09
CA GLU A 200 -33.62 -12.04 3.27
C GLU A 200 -33.20 -11.84 1.80
N ASP A 201 -33.29 -10.60 1.30
CA ASP A 201 -32.98 -10.26 -0.08
C ASP A 201 -31.46 -10.23 -0.31
N TYR A 202 -31.01 -10.88 -1.39
CA TYR A 202 -29.60 -11.03 -1.70
C TYR A 202 -28.92 -9.69 -2.03
N ASP A 203 -29.60 -8.83 -2.79
CA ASP A 203 -29.06 -7.56 -3.24
C ASP A 203 -29.01 -6.53 -2.10
N GLU A 204 -30.03 -6.52 -1.24
CA GLU A 204 -30.04 -5.76 0.03
C GLU A 204 -28.86 -6.14 0.92
N ARG A 205 -28.58 -7.45 1.08
CA ARG A 205 -27.41 -7.91 1.85
C ARG A 205 -26.10 -7.44 1.22
N LYS A 206 -25.97 -7.57 -0.11
CA LYS A 206 -24.75 -7.17 -0.83
C LYS A 206 -24.45 -5.68 -0.63
N VAL A 207 -25.47 -4.83 -0.83
CA VAL A 207 -25.37 -3.38 -0.63
C VAL A 207 -25.05 -3.04 0.82
N LEU A 208 -25.73 -3.65 1.80
CA LEU A 208 -25.51 -3.35 3.21
C LEU A 208 -24.13 -3.80 3.71
N ARG A 209 -23.65 -4.97 3.27
CA ARG A 209 -22.30 -5.45 3.58
C ARG A 209 -21.23 -4.51 3.04
N TYR A 210 -21.41 -4.01 1.82
CA TYR A 210 -20.50 -3.03 1.24
C TYR A 210 -20.45 -1.74 2.07
N ILE A 211 -21.62 -1.18 2.42
CA ILE A 211 -21.72 0.06 3.24
C ILE A 211 -21.03 -0.10 4.61
N VAL A 212 -21.05 -1.31 5.18
CA VAL A 212 -20.42 -1.60 6.47
C VAL A 212 -18.90 -1.82 6.35
N ALA A 213 -18.44 -2.37 5.22
CA ALA A 213 -17.04 -2.75 5.02
C ALA A 213 -16.16 -1.62 4.48
N GLU A 214 -16.71 -0.82 3.57
CA GLU A 214 -15.97 0.16 2.77
C GLU A 214 -16.14 1.59 3.29
N ASP A 215 -15.07 2.37 3.20
CA ASP A 215 -15.10 3.79 3.58
C ASP A 215 -15.71 4.66 2.46
N ASP A 216 -15.52 4.28 1.19
CA ASP A 216 -16.11 4.95 0.03
C ASP A 216 -17.47 4.34 -0.33
N ILE A 217 -18.54 4.98 0.14
CA ILE A 217 -19.93 4.56 -0.09
C ILE A 217 -20.61 5.34 -1.22
N THR A 218 -19.83 5.90 -2.16
CA THR A 218 -20.38 6.57 -3.34
C THR A 218 -21.09 5.58 -4.27
N LEU A 219 -22.12 6.05 -4.99
CA LEU A 219 -22.85 5.20 -5.95
C LEU A 219 -21.95 4.69 -7.07
N GLU A 220 -20.95 5.48 -7.48
CA GLU A 220 -19.96 5.11 -8.50
C GLU A 220 -19.14 3.91 -8.03
N SER A 221 -18.53 4.00 -6.84
CA SER A 221 -17.73 2.92 -6.25
C SER A 221 -18.55 1.66 -5.98
N MET A 222 -19.77 1.82 -5.45
CA MET A 222 -20.71 0.72 -5.26
C MET A 222 -21.13 0.08 -6.58
N SER A 223 -21.38 0.88 -7.64
CA SER A 223 -21.77 0.38 -8.95
C SER A 223 -20.68 -0.47 -9.57
N GLU A 224 -19.43 -0.04 -9.44
CA GLU A 224 -18.25 -0.74 -9.93
C GLU A 224 -18.02 -2.06 -9.19
N VAL A 225 -17.96 -2.02 -7.86
CA VAL A 225 -17.65 -3.21 -7.05
C VAL A 225 -18.81 -4.21 -7.01
N LEU A 226 -20.05 -3.72 -6.92
CA LEU A 226 -21.21 -4.60 -6.84
C LEU A 226 -21.69 -5.08 -8.22
N ASP A 227 -21.16 -4.56 -9.33
CA ASP A 227 -21.64 -4.83 -10.70
C ASP A 227 -23.17 -4.61 -10.81
N MET A 228 -23.62 -3.45 -10.32
CA MET A 228 -25.04 -3.08 -10.24
C MET A 228 -25.24 -1.66 -10.76
N ARG A 229 -26.37 -1.37 -11.40
CA ARG A 229 -26.65 0.01 -11.85
C ARG A 229 -26.89 0.91 -10.64
N GLU A 230 -26.38 2.13 -10.67
CA GLU A 230 -26.61 3.14 -9.62
C GLU A 230 -28.10 3.30 -9.26
N SER A 231 -28.99 3.34 -10.27
CA SER A 231 -30.44 3.45 -10.05
C SER A 231 -31.03 2.28 -9.25
N GLU A 232 -30.43 1.10 -9.35
CA GLU A 232 -30.83 -0.08 -8.60
C GLU A 232 -30.30 -0.02 -7.16
N ILE A 233 -29.04 0.37 -6.99
CA ILE A 233 -28.43 0.61 -5.68
C ILE A 233 -29.24 1.66 -4.91
N GLU A 234 -29.59 2.78 -5.52
CA GLU A 234 -30.44 3.81 -4.90
C GLU A 234 -31.80 3.26 -4.42
N ARG A 235 -32.42 2.39 -5.24
CA ARG A 235 -33.70 1.77 -4.89
C ARG A 235 -33.54 0.86 -3.67
N ILE A 236 -32.45 0.10 -3.61
CA ILE A 236 -32.12 -0.79 -2.50
C ILE A 236 -31.83 0.01 -1.23
N MET A 237 -31.03 1.07 -1.31
CA MET A 237 -30.76 1.95 -0.18
C MET A 237 -32.05 2.56 0.39
N LYS A 238 -32.96 3.05 -0.46
CA LYS A 238 -34.29 3.54 -0.03
C LYS A 238 -35.13 2.44 0.63
N ASN A 239 -35.01 1.18 0.21
CA ASN A 239 -35.69 0.06 0.86
C ASN A 239 -35.11 -0.21 2.25
N LEU A 240 -33.78 -0.25 2.37
CA LEU A 240 -33.07 -0.45 3.63
C LEU A 240 -33.37 0.67 4.64
N GLU A 241 -33.44 1.92 4.19
CA GLU A 241 -33.89 3.06 5.01
C GLU A 241 -35.32 2.87 5.53
N ARG A 242 -36.26 2.44 4.68
CA ARG A 242 -37.65 2.18 5.10
C ARG A 242 -37.75 1.05 6.13
N LYS A 243 -36.83 0.09 6.09
CA LYS A 243 -36.71 -0.98 7.09
C LYS A 243 -35.98 -0.54 8.36
N GLY A 244 -35.44 0.68 8.41
CA GLY A 244 -34.65 1.20 9.53
C GLY A 244 -33.25 0.61 9.63
N LEU A 245 -32.75 -0.02 8.57
CA LEU A 245 -31.43 -0.65 8.52
C LEU A 245 -30.33 0.31 8.05
N LEU A 246 -30.72 1.40 7.38
CA LEU A 246 -29.86 2.54 7.11
C LEU A 246 -30.41 3.77 7.82
N MET A 247 -29.59 4.39 8.66
CA MET A 247 -29.88 5.67 9.27
C MET A 247 -29.20 6.75 8.43
N LEU A 248 -29.84 7.16 7.32
CA LEU A 248 -29.47 8.44 6.71
C LEU A 248 -29.95 9.54 7.64
N THR A 249 -29.05 10.10 8.43
CA THR A 249 -29.35 11.29 9.23
C THR A 249 -29.85 12.38 8.28
N ARG A 250 -31.11 12.79 8.43
CA ARG A 250 -31.72 13.90 7.70
C ARG A 250 -31.08 15.23 8.03
#